data_AF-A0ABD3SH62-F1
#
_entry.id   AF-A0ABD3SH62-F1
#
_cell.length_a   1.000
_cell.length_b   1.000
_cell.length_c   1.000
_cell.angle_alpha   90.00
_cell.angle_beta   90.00
_cell.angle_gamma   90.00
#
_symmetry.space_group_name_H-M   'P 1'
#
loop_
_entity.id
_entity.type
_entity.pdbx_description
1 polymer ?
#
loop_
_entity_poly.entity_id
_entity_poly.type
_entity_poly.pdbx_seq_one_letter_code
_entity_poly.pdbx_strand_id
1 'polypeptide(L)'
;MTTPSLAIISLILPPLLLLLTMAVHPCFGFPSPPPPPSSRIRSRLAGRGSGFGPSSSRGGTDDDRDPGKKSVGGGGKRRRTRSETSVGFLGELSEREGWRGGSKSSSSSSSSSSPSLVLDRFGFPPPTEEEVFPPLSNDVVRVPVDGREYDRAYVVSAISRHLGVNLDAFDDSGRSVHVEGGGEEDDGRTTTARWSLRMIHVDPPIFLVEDFLTASECESLSSFVDDDDDDDKRVRRIPSPTFSSSSSSSVAVSRRTSTTWFCRYDAVPALLAKARRLLGVDLNRMEEPQVVRYRPGEEFTWHYDEVPRSGLSNGGQRLATLLVYLNDLGKDRGGGTAFRDLLGMEFEDGDGEGRPRRGRLVVTPRKGTALLFFPAYQDGTPDERTLHRGEAALDDKTIAQIWIHEGSYRAGTPEGNRQSCAMDGVEYEARRLGFS
;
A
#
# COMPACT_ATOMS: atom_id res chain seq x y z
N MET A 1 -16.48 6.60 76.41
CA MET A 1 -16.87 8.00 76.11
C MET A 1 -16.49 8.27 74.67
N THR A 2 -17.33 8.64 73.72
CA THR A 2 -18.79 8.77 73.57
C THR A 2 -18.96 9.27 72.13
N THR A 3 -19.73 8.56 71.30
CA THR A 3 -20.10 8.99 69.95
C THR A 3 -21.15 10.11 69.97
N PRO A 4 -21.36 10.79 68.84
CA PRO A 4 -22.68 10.71 68.17
C PRO A 4 -22.50 10.28 66.70
N SER A 5 -23.33 9.45 66.05
CA SER A 5 -24.78 9.17 66.15
C SER A 5 -25.69 10.27 65.61
N LEU A 6 -26.13 10.12 64.35
CA LEU A 6 -27.44 10.54 63.85
C LEU A 6 -27.91 9.52 62.81
N ALA A 7 -29.23 9.40 62.63
CA ALA A 7 -29.85 8.14 62.24
C ALA A 7 -31.01 8.32 61.24
N ILE A 8 -31.21 7.30 60.37
CA ILE A 8 -32.50 6.85 59.77
C ILE A 8 -33.15 7.89 58.81
N ILE A 9 -33.59 7.54 57.59
CA ILE A 9 -34.86 6.88 57.27
C ILE A 9 -34.75 6.06 55.98
N SER A 10 -35.35 4.87 55.99
CA SER A 10 -35.60 4.01 54.83
C SER A 10 -36.94 4.33 54.19
N LEU A 11 -37.01 4.35 52.86
CA LEU A 11 -38.26 4.20 52.09
C LEU A 11 -38.04 3.17 50.97
N ILE A 12 -39.09 2.38 50.70
CA ILE A 12 -39.06 1.11 49.95
C ILE A 12 -40.20 1.13 48.90
N LEU A 13 -40.06 0.32 47.85
CA LEU A 13 -41.03 -0.02 46.77
C LEU A 13 -41.16 0.99 45.60
N PRO A 14 -41.58 0.55 44.39
CA PRO A 14 -41.41 -0.78 43.77
C PRO A 14 -40.91 -0.72 42.29
N PRO A 15 -40.50 -1.86 41.68
CA PRO A 15 -40.26 -1.93 40.24
C PRO A 15 -41.57 -2.08 39.46
N LEU A 16 -41.77 -1.29 38.40
CA LEU A 16 -42.93 -1.42 37.52
C LEU A 16 -42.66 -2.45 36.42
N LEU A 17 -43.34 -3.60 36.52
CA LEU A 17 -43.39 -4.63 35.48
C LEU A 17 -44.40 -4.20 34.40
N LEU A 18 -43.99 -4.14 33.13
CA LEU A 18 -44.94 -4.07 32.01
C LEU A 18 -44.64 -5.18 31.00
N LEU A 19 -45.50 -6.20 30.98
CA LEU A 19 -45.58 -7.13 29.86
C LEU A 19 -46.08 -6.36 28.63
N LEU A 20 -45.49 -6.63 27.45
CA LEU A 20 -46.26 -6.55 26.21
C LEU A 20 -46.29 -7.92 25.55
N THR A 21 -47.50 -8.38 25.29
CA THR A 21 -47.84 -9.72 24.84
C THR A 21 -47.55 -9.94 23.36
N MET A 22 -47.18 -11.17 23.00
CA MET A 22 -47.26 -11.61 21.61
C MET A 22 -48.71 -11.55 21.12
N ALA A 23 -48.90 -11.06 19.90
CA ALA A 23 -50.11 -11.26 19.10
C ALA A 23 -49.70 -11.72 17.70
N VAL A 24 -50.43 -12.70 17.17
CA VAL A 24 -50.15 -13.39 15.91
C VAL A 24 -51.38 -13.25 15.00
N HIS A 25 -51.21 -13.44 13.68
CA HIS A 25 -52.24 -13.52 12.61
C HIS A 25 -52.61 -12.18 11.90
N PRO A 26 -53.11 -12.22 10.64
CA PRO A 26 -52.80 -13.16 9.55
C PRO A 26 -52.55 -12.49 8.17
N CYS A 27 -52.35 -13.34 7.15
CA CYS A 27 -51.98 -13.06 5.77
C CYS A 27 -52.84 -12.05 4.96
N PHE A 28 -52.16 -11.16 4.24
CA PHE A 28 -52.42 -10.70 2.85
C PHE A 28 -51.06 -10.23 2.28
N GLY A 29 -50.63 -10.46 1.02
CA GLY A 29 -51.26 -11.16 -0.09
C GLY A 29 -51.05 -10.47 -1.45
N PHE A 30 -49.80 -10.18 -1.87
CA PHE A 30 -49.46 -9.53 -3.15
C PHE A 30 -48.10 -10.03 -3.73
N PRO A 31 -47.81 -9.84 -5.03
CA PRO A 31 -47.53 -10.98 -5.91
C PRO A 31 -46.06 -11.30 -6.16
N SER A 32 -45.81 -12.55 -6.57
CA SER A 32 -44.52 -13.08 -7.00
C SER A 32 -43.94 -12.33 -8.22
N PRO A 33 -42.62 -12.17 -8.32
CA PRO A 33 -41.98 -11.61 -9.50
C PRO A 33 -42.15 -12.52 -10.74
N PRO A 34 -42.18 -11.96 -11.96
CA PRO A 34 -42.31 -12.74 -13.19
C PRO A 34 -41.05 -13.59 -13.46
N PRO A 35 -41.19 -14.78 -14.08
CA PRO A 35 -40.06 -15.64 -14.43
C PRO A 35 -39.18 -15.02 -15.53
N PRO A 36 -37.88 -15.40 -15.60
CA PRO A 36 -36.96 -14.90 -16.62
C PRO A 36 -37.36 -15.37 -18.04
N PRO A 37 -37.02 -14.61 -19.08
CA PRO A 37 -37.40 -14.91 -20.46
C PRO A 37 -36.79 -16.24 -20.95
N SER A 38 -37.65 -17.10 -21.50
CA SER A 38 -37.27 -18.43 -21.98
C SER A 38 -36.32 -18.38 -23.18
N SER A 39 -35.22 -19.14 -23.11
CA SER A 39 -34.32 -19.38 -24.23
C SER A 39 -35.03 -20.07 -25.41
N ARG A 40 -35.24 -19.35 -26.52
CA ARG A 40 -35.75 -19.94 -27.77
C ARG A 40 -34.66 -20.78 -28.45
N ILE A 41 -34.57 -22.04 -28.06
CA ILE A 41 -33.88 -23.08 -28.83
C ILE A 41 -34.60 -23.20 -30.18
N ARG A 42 -33.96 -22.75 -31.26
CA ARG A 42 -34.38 -23.08 -32.63
C ARG A 42 -33.79 -24.42 -33.03
N SER A 43 -34.52 -25.50 -32.77
CA SER A 43 -34.29 -26.78 -33.43
C SER A 43 -34.60 -26.66 -34.93
N ARG A 44 -33.62 -26.95 -35.79
CA ARG A 44 -33.87 -27.41 -37.17
C ARG A 44 -33.20 -28.76 -37.37
N LEU A 45 -34.01 -29.80 -37.53
CA LEU A 45 -33.57 -31.12 -37.94
C LEU A 45 -33.31 -31.18 -39.45
N ALA A 46 -32.28 -31.97 -39.79
CA ALA A 46 -32.21 -32.95 -40.89
C ALA A 46 -32.53 -32.56 -42.35
N GLY A 47 -31.57 -32.89 -43.23
CA GLY A 47 -31.69 -32.99 -44.68
C GLY A 47 -30.33 -33.30 -45.31
N ARG A 48 -29.79 -34.53 -45.18
CA ARG A 48 -29.85 -35.66 -46.14
C ARG A 48 -29.21 -35.39 -47.52
N GLY A 49 -28.20 -36.21 -47.85
CA GLY A 49 -27.58 -36.37 -49.18
C GLY A 49 -26.06 -36.62 -49.04
N SER A 50 -25.55 -37.86 -49.06
CA SER A 50 -25.17 -38.67 -50.26
C SER A 50 -24.15 -37.98 -51.17
N GLY A 51 -22.97 -38.54 -51.46
CA GLY A 51 -22.38 -39.83 -51.06
C GLY A 51 -21.01 -40.09 -51.74
N PHE A 52 -20.54 -41.34 -51.70
CA PHE A 52 -19.42 -41.91 -52.48
C PHE A 52 -17.98 -41.35 -52.32
N GLY A 53 -17.05 -42.20 -51.85
CA GLY A 53 -15.63 -42.19 -52.29
C GLY A 53 -15.44 -43.22 -53.42
N PRO A 54 -14.30 -43.95 -53.53
CA PRO A 54 -12.94 -43.69 -53.02
C PRO A 54 -11.82 -43.94 -54.09
N SER A 55 -10.56 -43.59 -53.81
CA SER A 55 -9.29 -44.16 -54.39
C SER A 55 -8.10 -43.40 -53.75
N SER A 56 -7.03 -44.00 -53.19
CA SER A 56 -5.97 -44.87 -53.77
C SER A 56 -5.15 -44.15 -54.86
N SER A 57 -3.81 -44.11 -54.90
CA SER A 57 -2.77 -44.90 -54.21
C SER A 57 -1.35 -44.42 -54.60
N ARG A 58 -0.30 -44.75 -53.80
CA ARG A 58 1.15 -44.88 -54.19
C ARG A 58 1.84 -43.61 -54.74
N GLY A 59 3.17 -43.42 -54.67
CA GLY A 59 4.30 -44.20 -54.12
C GLY A 59 5.62 -43.79 -54.82
N GLY A 60 6.78 -44.12 -54.24
CA GLY A 60 8.14 -43.89 -54.82
C GLY A 60 8.96 -42.82 -54.05
N THR A 61 10.04 -43.17 -53.35
CA THR A 61 11.43 -43.53 -53.79
C THR A 61 12.18 -42.30 -54.34
N ASP A 62 13.09 -41.71 -53.54
CA ASP A 62 14.54 -42.03 -53.45
C ASP A 62 15.35 -41.36 -54.57
N ASP A 63 16.29 -40.45 -54.21
CA ASP A 63 17.73 -40.62 -54.55
C ASP A 63 18.64 -39.50 -53.98
N ASP A 64 19.63 -39.96 -53.20
CA ASP A 64 21.08 -39.66 -53.20
C ASP A 64 21.74 -38.25 -53.41
N ARG A 65 22.70 -37.97 -52.49
CA ARG A 65 24.04 -37.32 -52.63
C ARG A 65 24.21 -35.79 -52.82
N ASP A 66 24.68 -35.13 -51.73
CA ASP A 66 26.09 -34.66 -51.49
C ASP A 66 27.01 -34.28 -52.70
N PRO A 67 28.04 -33.38 -52.62
CA PRO A 67 28.60 -32.65 -51.47
C PRO A 67 28.80 -31.12 -51.63
N GLY A 68 29.19 -30.45 -50.52
CA GLY A 68 29.42 -29.00 -50.44
C GLY A 68 30.83 -28.49 -50.82
N LYS A 69 31.04 -27.17 -50.63
CA LYS A 69 32.35 -26.48 -50.74
C LYS A 69 32.46 -25.33 -49.72
N LYS A 70 33.63 -25.20 -49.10
CA LYS A 70 34.02 -24.08 -48.21
C LYS A 70 34.77 -23.00 -49.01
N SER A 71 34.55 -21.71 -48.72
CA SER A 71 35.62 -20.69 -48.79
C SER A 71 35.31 -19.42 -47.99
N VAL A 72 36.31 -19.02 -47.22
CA VAL A 72 36.49 -17.85 -46.34
C VAL A 72 36.16 -16.48 -46.97
N GLY A 73 35.71 -15.52 -46.16
CA GLY A 73 35.76 -14.08 -46.48
C GLY A 73 35.06 -13.19 -45.43
N GLY A 74 35.80 -12.42 -44.63
CA GLY A 74 35.25 -11.57 -43.56
C GLY A 74 35.03 -10.10 -43.96
N GLY A 75 34.32 -9.34 -43.12
CA GLY A 75 34.17 -7.88 -43.26
C GLY A 75 33.01 -7.29 -42.46
N GLY A 76 33.30 -6.48 -41.43
CA GLY A 76 32.29 -5.85 -40.57
C GLY A 76 31.56 -4.66 -41.22
N LYS A 77 30.42 -4.25 -40.65
CA LYS A 77 29.65 -3.07 -41.10
C LYS A 77 29.54 -1.99 -40.02
N ARG A 78 29.75 -0.74 -40.44
CA ARG A 78 29.61 0.49 -39.65
C ARG A 78 28.16 0.99 -39.62
N ARG A 79 27.83 1.77 -38.58
CA ARG A 79 26.61 2.58 -38.43
C ARG A 79 26.49 3.64 -39.52
N ARG A 80 25.26 4.09 -39.81
CA ARG A 80 24.96 5.29 -40.62
C ARG A 80 23.86 6.12 -39.92
N THR A 81 23.94 7.42 -40.09
CA THR A 81 23.05 8.45 -39.50
C THR A 81 22.21 9.16 -40.59
N ARG A 82 21.16 9.85 -40.16
CA ARG A 82 20.35 10.88 -40.87
C ARG A 82 19.99 11.94 -39.80
N SER A 83 20.29 13.24 -39.95
CA SER A 83 19.58 14.27 -40.77
C SER A 83 18.13 14.49 -40.30
N GLU A 84 17.52 15.67 -40.21
CA GLU A 84 17.80 17.06 -40.66
C GLU A 84 17.57 18.05 -39.46
N THR A 85 17.61 19.40 -39.51
CA THR A 85 17.74 20.43 -40.58
C THR A 85 18.54 21.67 -40.06
N SER A 86 18.51 22.83 -40.74
CA SER A 86 19.11 24.11 -40.31
C SER A 86 18.29 25.33 -40.77
N VAL A 87 18.22 26.40 -39.95
CA VAL A 87 17.92 27.78 -40.41
C VAL A 87 18.81 28.74 -39.61
N GLY A 88 19.39 29.75 -40.25
CA GLY A 88 20.22 30.76 -39.59
C GLY A 88 19.96 32.16 -40.13
N PHE A 89 20.39 33.19 -39.40
CA PHE A 89 20.42 34.56 -39.91
C PHE A 89 21.62 35.35 -39.35
N LEU A 90 22.08 36.30 -40.17
CA LEU A 90 23.38 36.97 -40.15
C LEU A 90 23.80 37.69 -38.86
N GLY A 91 25.13 37.81 -38.69
CA GLY A 91 25.76 38.86 -37.90
C GLY A 91 26.76 39.67 -38.76
N GLU A 92 26.92 40.96 -38.45
CA GLU A 92 27.93 41.86 -39.05
C GLU A 92 28.89 42.41 -37.99
N LEU A 93 30.06 42.89 -38.44
CA LEU A 93 31.23 43.27 -37.62
C LEU A 93 31.55 44.77 -37.73
N SER A 94 31.98 45.38 -36.63
CA SER A 94 32.97 46.48 -36.52
C SER A 94 33.29 46.72 -35.03
N GLU A 95 34.55 46.70 -34.56
CA GLU A 95 35.52 47.83 -34.51
C GLU A 95 35.00 49.03 -33.66
N ARG A 96 35.72 49.61 -32.67
CA ARG A 96 37.18 49.69 -32.34
C ARG A 96 37.47 50.25 -30.92
N GLU A 97 38.69 49.98 -30.41
CA GLU A 97 39.58 50.82 -29.54
C GLU A 97 39.13 51.36 -28.14
N GLY A 98 40.06 51.47 -27.15
CA GLY A 98 39.79 52.26 -25.92
C GLY A 98 40.54 52.04 -24.57
N TRP A 99 41.86 51.83 -24.55
CA TRP A 99 42.82 51.88 -23.42
C TRP A 99 42.44 52.59 -22.06
N ARG A 100 42.71 51.93 -20.89
CA ARG A 100 43.45 52.40 -19.66
C ARG A 100 42.91 51.97 -18.28
N GLY A 101 43.72 51.12 -17.63
CA GLY A 101 44.11 51.04 -16.20
C GLY A 101 43.26 51.62 -15.06
N GLY A 102 43.02 50.80 -14.04
CA GLY A 102 42.57 51.23 -12.71
C GLY A 102 42.57 50.08 -11.68
N SER A 103 43.57 50.04 -10.80
CA SER A 103 43.64 49.10 -9.68
C SER A 103 42.78 49.56 -8.50
N LYS A 104 41.71 48.81 -8.16
CA LYS A 104 41.02 48.92 -6.86
C LYS A 104 40.58 47.56 -6.35
N SER A 105 40.88 47.33 -5.07
CA SER A 105 40.44 46.18 -4.28
C SER A 105 38.94 46.18 -4.06
N SER A 106 38.26 45.10 -4.43
CA SER A 106 36.84 44.87 -4.11
C SER A 106 36.70 43.96 -2.89
N SER A 107 36.25 44.53 -1.78
CA SER A 107 35.73 43.78 -0.64
C SER A 107 34.39 43.14 -1.03
N SER A 108 34.36 41.83 -1.24
CA SER A 108 33.12 41.10 -1.53
C SER A 108 32.29 40.93 -0.24
N SER A 109 31.38 41.87 0.00
CA SER A 109 30.31 41.70 0.98
C SER A 109 29.38 40.58 0.52
N SER A 110 29.47 39.41 1.15
CA SER A 110 28.56 38.29 0.91
C SER A 110 27.17 38.65 1.45
N SER A 111 26.29 39.12 0.56
CA SER A 111 24.87 39.28 0.86
C SER A 111 24.23 37.90 1.02
N SER A 112 24.20 37.38 2.24
CA SER A 112 23.39 36.22 2.59
C SER A 112 21.92 36.58 2.39
N SER A 113 21.34 36.09 1.30
CA SER A 113 19.89 36.19 1.07
C SER A 113 19.18 35.29 2.06
N SER A 114 18.78 35.85 3.21
CA SER A 114 17.87 35.18 4.14
C SER A 114 16.62 34.74 3.36
N PRO A 115 16.16 33.49 3.52
CA PRO A 115 14.92 33.07 2.89
C PRO A 115 13.79 33.97 3.38
N SER A 116 12.97 34.46 2.45
CA SER A 116 11.80 35.27 2.79
C SER A 116 10.87 34.45 3.66
N LEU A 117 10.70 34.85 4.93
CA LEU A 117 9.77 34.23 5.85
C LEU A 117 8.36 34.37 5.26
N VAL A 118 7.84 33.26 4.73
CA VAL A 118 6.44 33.16 4.31
C VAL A 118 5.62 33.20 5.58
N LEU A 119 4.95 34.33 5.84
CA LEU A 119 4.07 34.47 6.98
C LEU A 119 2.67 33.96 6.63
N ASP A 120 1.96 33.48 7.63
CA ASP A 120 0.56 33.11 7.54
C ASP A 120 -0.35 34.36 7.39
N ARG A 121 -1.67 34.15 7.29
CA ARG A 121 -2.64 35.24 7.15
C ARG A 121 -2.71 36.21 8.34
N PHE A 122 -2.05 35.88 9.46
CA PHE A 122 -2.01 36.67 10.68
C PHE A 122 -0.62 37.31 10.92
N GLY A 123 0.36 37.06 10.06
CA GLY A 123 1.71 37.61 10.17
C GLY A 123 2.66 36.78 11.05
N PHE A 124 2.30 35.54 11.40
CA PHE A 124 3.18 34.61 12.10
C PHE A 124 3.92 33.71 11.10
N PRO A 125 5.14 33.24 11.38
CA PRO A 125 5.71 32.15 10.61
C PRO A 125 4.80 30.90 10.74
N PRO A 126 4.72 30.03 9.72
CA PRO A 126 4.14 28.70 9.90
C PRO A 126 4.90 27.98 11.02
N PRO A 127 4.21 27.17 11.84
CA PRO A 127 4.89 26.41 12.88
C PRO A 127 5.89 25.45 12.27
N THR A 128 6.98 25.26 12.98
CA THR A 128 8.04 24.30 12.65
C THR A 128 7.55 22.87 12.79
N GLU A 129 8.26 21.93 12.17
CA GLU A 129 7.98 20.49 12.31
C GLU A 129 8.01 20.04 13.79
N GLU A 130 8.87 20.63 14.61
CA GLU A 130 9.00 20.35 16.05
C GLU A 130 7.85 20.94 16.89
N GLU A 131 7.26 22.06 16.46
CA GLU A 131 6.07 22.64 17.12
C GLU A 131 4.79 21.87 16.76
N VAL A 132 4.71 21.32 15.54
CA VAL A 132 3.60 20.48 15.09
C VAL A 132 3.70 19.06 15.66
N PHE A 133 4.90 18.50 15.64
CA PHE A 133 5.23 17.18 16.17
C PHE A 133 6.38 17.32 17.17
N PRO A 134 6.11 17.50 18.48
CA PRO A 134 7.19 17.56 19.47
C PRO A 134 8.04 16.27 19.47
N PRO A 135 9.33 16.36 19.78
CA PRO A 135 10.19 15.19 19.93
C PRO A 135 9.75 14.35 21.14
N LEU A 136 9.75 13.03 21.01
CA LEU A 136 9.36 12.13 22.09
C LEU A 136 10.40 12.14 23.22
N SER A 137 9.94 12.24 24.46
CA SER A 137 10.80 12.28 25.64
C SER A 137 11.55 10.97 25.87
N ASN A 138 12.66 11.02 26.64
CA ASN A 138 13.57 9.88 26.79
C ASN A 138 12.98 8.70 27.59
N ASP A 139 11.91 8.94 28.35
CA ASP A 139 11.12 7.92 29.06
C ASP A 139 10.17 7.13 28.13
N VAL A 140 9.89 7.64 26.92
CA VAL A 140 9.17 6.89 25.89
C VAL A 140 10.08 5.79 25.34
N VAL A 141 9.90 4.58 25.87
CA VAL A 141 10.67 3.38 25.52
C VAL A 141 10.51 3.04 24.04
N ARG A 142 11.63 2.81 23.37
CA ARG A 142 11.74 2.36 21.98
C ARG A 142 12.79 1.26 21.91
N VAL A 143 12.39 0.06 21.50
CA VAL A 143 13.27 -1.11 21.42
C VAL A 143 13.48 -1.51 19.95
N PRO A 144 14.65 -1.22 19.36
CA PRO A 144 15.02 -1.74 18.05
C PRO A 144 15.33 -3.23 18.15
N VAL A 145 15.29 -3.94 17.01
CA VAL A 145 15.79 -5.31 16.94
C VAL A 145 17.29 -5.37 17.23
N ASP A 146 17.75 -6.51 17.77
CA ASP A 146 19.14 -6.77 18.14
C ASP A 146 19.90 -7.65 17.13
N GLY A 147 19.30 -7.91 15.96
CA GLY A 147 19.90 -8.69 14.88
C GLY A 147 19.76 -10.21 15.03
N ARG A 148 18.98 -10.69 16.01
CA ARG A 148 18.63 -12.11 16.13
C ARG A 148 17.82 -12.62 14.93
N GLU A 149 17.90 -13.92 14.69
CA GLU A 149 16.99 -14.63 13.77
C GLU A 149 15.55 -14.66 14.32
N TYR A 150 14.60 -15.12 13.49
CA TYR A 150 13.19 -15.20 13.88
C TYR A 150 13.00 -16.10 15.11
N ASP A 151 12.26 -15.59 16.10
CA ASP A 151 11.85 -16.32 17.30
C ASP A 151 10.35 -16.03 17.55
N ARG A 152 9.52 -17.08 17.47
CA ARG A 152 8.07 -17.00 17.64
C ARG A 152 7.70 -16.44 19.03
N ALA A 153 8.39 -16.84 20.08
CA ALA A 153 8.11 -16.38 21.45
C ALA A 153 8.46 -14.89 21.62
N TYR A 154 9.55 -14.45 20.97
CA TYR A 154 9.92 -13.04 20.93
C TYR A 154 8.89 -12.18 20.20
N VAL A 155 8.37 -12.66 19.06
CA VAL A 155 7.30 -11.99 18.33
C VAL A 155 6.00 -11.93 19.15
N VAL A 156 5.60 -13.01 19.82
CA VAL A 156 4.45 -13.03 20.74
C VAL A 156 4.58 -11.96 21.83
N SER A 157 5.77 -11.82 22.42
CA SER A 157 6.01 -10.78 23.43
C SER A 157 5.86 -9.37 22.86
N ALA A 158 6.41 -9.11 21.67
CA ALA A 158 6.38 -7.80 21.01
C ALA A 158 4.95 -7.35 20.64
N ILE A 159 4.12 -8.27 20.13
CA ILE A 159 2.74 -7.96 19.72
C ILE A 159 1.73 -7.94 20.87
N SER A 160 2.12 -8.31 22.09
CA SER A 160 1.20 -8.54 23.24
C SER A 160 0.24 -7.40 23.59
N ARG A 161 0.56 -6.14 23.22
CA ARG A 161 -0.29 -4.95 23.43
C ARG A 161 -0.96 -4.40 22.15
N HIS A 162 -0.68 -4.97 20.99
CA HIS A 162 -1.11 -4.47 19.67
C HIS A 162 -2.01 -5.50 18.99
N LEU A 163 -2.74 -5.12 17.92
CA LEU A 163 -3.58 -6.09 17.18
C LEU A 163 -2.79 -7.35 16.78
N GLY A 164 -1.52 -7.16 16.42
CA GLY A 164 -0.56 -8.24 16.21
C GLY A 164 -0.68 -8.90 14.85
N VAL A 165 -0.19 -10.14 14.79
CA VAL A 165 -0.12 -10.97 13.58
C VAL A 165 -0.70 -12.34 13.93
N ASN A 166 -1.45 -12.94 13.02
CA ASN A 166 -1.90 -14.31 13.11
C ASN A 166 -0.71 -15.25 12.92
N LEU A 167 -0.03 -15.59 14.01
CA LEU A 167 1.16 -16.45 13.96
C LEU A 167 0.84 -17.89 13.54
N ASP A 168 -0.43 -18.32 13.56
CA ASP A 168 -0.85 -19.63 13.03
C ASP A 168 -0.92 -19.63 11.49
N ALA A 169 -0.58 -18.51 10.85
CA ALA A 169 -0.25 -18.45 9.42
C ALA A 169 1.21 -18.82 9.13
N PHE A 170 2.08 -18.96 10.14
CA PHE A 170 3.53 -19.12 10.00
C PHE A 170 4.07 -20.32 10.78
N ASP A 171 5.11 -20.96 10.24
CA ASP A 171 5.91 -21.97 10.95
C ASP A 171 6.93 -21.34 11.91
N ASP A 172 7.68 -22.18 12.63
CA ASP A 172 8.68 -21.73 13.61
C ASP A 172 9.88 -21.00 12.99
N SER A 173 10.02 -20.98 11.66
CA SER A 173 11.03 -20.20 10.93
C SER A 173 10.50 -18.84 10.43
N GLY A 174 9.23 -18.51 10.73
CA GLY A 174 8.58 -17.29 10.25
C GLY A 174 8.15 -17.36 8.78
N ARG A 175 8.10 -18.57 8.18
CA ARG A 175 7.62 -18.77 6.80
C ARG A 175 6.15 -19.18 6.79
N SER A 176 5.35 -18.65 5.86
CA SER A 176 3.90 -18.93 5.84
C SER A 176 3.61 -20.41 5.62
N VAL A 177 2.67 -21.01 6.36
CA VAL A 177 2.31 -22.44 6.22
C VAL A 177 1.74 -22.74 4.83
N HIS A 178 1.01 -21.79 4.24
CA HIS A 178 0.60 -21.88 2.84
C HIS A 178 1.77 -21.62 1.89
N VAL A 179 1.66 -22.17 0.69
CA VAL A 179 2.59 -21.98 -0.42
C VAL A 179 1.79 -21.48 -1.61
N GLU A 180 2.18 -20.35 -2.19
CA GLU A 180 1.62 -19.86 -3.44
C GLU A 180 2.54 -20.23 -4.61
N GLY A 181 1.93 -20.57 -5.75
CA GLY A 181 2.67 -20.76 -6.99
C GLY A 181 3.25 -19.42 -7.44
N GLY A 182 4.56 -19.24 -7.30
CA GLY A 182 5.27 -18.23 -8.05
C GLY A 182 5.30 -18.63 -9.52
N GLY A 183 5.56 -17.66 -10.40
CA GLY A 183 5.56 -17.89 -11.84
C GLY A 183 6.59 -18.95 -12.29
N GLU A 184 6.44 -19.39 -13.53
CA GLU A 184 7.50 -20.11 -14.23
C GLU A 184 8.68 -19.16 -14.42
N GLU A 185 9.85 -19.54 -13.91
CA GLU A 185 11.13 -18.91 -14.27
C GLU A 185 11.45 -19.20 -15.75
N ASP A 186 12.31 -18.38 -16.35
CA ASP A 186 12.70 -18.46 -17.78
C ASP A 186 13.46 -19.78 -18.11
N ASP A 187 13.81 -20.58 -17.10
CA ASP A 187 14.38 -21.93 -17.20
C ASP A 187 13.34 -23.07 -17.11
N GLY A 188 12.05 -22.73 -16.92
CA GLY A 188 10.94 -23.68 -16.75
C GLY A 188 10.73 -24.17 -15.31
N ARG A 189 11.40 -23.58 -14.31
CA ARG A 189 11.19 -23.93 -12.91
C ARG A 189 10.02 -23.14 -12.32
N THR A 190 9.02 -23.84 -11.79
CA THR A 190 7.96 -23.19 -10.99
C THR A 190 8.54 -22.72 -9.66
N THR A 191 8.50 -21.41 -9.40
CA THR A 191 8.88 -20.87 -8.09
C THR A 191 7.77 -21.14 -7.07
N THR A 192 8.13 -21.30 -5.81
CA THR A 192 7.16 -21.45 -4.71
C THR A 192 7.36 -20.32 -3.72
N ALA A 193 6.41 -19.38 -3.71
CA ALA A 193 6.42 -18.26 -2.80
C ALA A 193 5.81 -18.68 -1.45
N ARG A 194 6.51 -18.38 -0.37
CA ARG A 194 6.01 -18.47 1.02
C ARG A 194 6.35 -17.15 1.68
N TRP A 195 5.40 -16.49 2.31
CA TRP A 195 5.66 -15.23 3.00
C TRP A 195 6.78 -15.39 4.02
N SER A 196 7.59 -14.37 4.19
CA SER A 196 8.67 -14.31 5.18
C SER A 196 8.38 -13.16 6.13
N LEU A 197 8.02 -13.51 7.38
CA LEU A 197 7.71 -12.55 8.44
C LEU A 197 8.99 -12.11 9.15
N ARG A 198 9.43 -10.87 8.92
CA ARG A 198 10.60 -10.29 9.57
C ARG A 198 10.21 -9.11 10.45
N MET A 199 10.43 -9.23 11.76
CA MET A 199 10.33 -8.09 12.67
C MET A 199 11.52 -7.16 12.46
N ILE A 200 11.27 -5.86 12.27
CA ILE A 200 12.30 -4.83 12.04
C ILE A 200 12.38 -3.80 13.18
N HIS A 201 11.36 -3.74 14.04
CA HIS A 201 11.36 -3.02 15.30
C HIS A 201 10.52 -3.80 16.33
N VAL A 202 10.88 -3.74 17.62
CA VAL A 202 10.32 -4.63 18.65
C VAL A 202 9.22 -3.94 19.45
N ASP A 203 9.46 -2.72 19.90
CA ASP A 203 8.50 -1.91 20.64
C ASP A 203 8.65 -0.41 20.27
N PRO A 204 7.73 0.17 19.47
CA PRO A 204 6.56 -0.47 18.87
C PRO A 204 6.95 -1.58 17.88
N PRO A 205 6.15 -2.65 17.77
CA PRO A 205 6.43 -3.75 16.83
C PRO A 205 6.17 -3.31 15.40
N ILE A 206 7.14 -3.55 14.51
CA ILE A 206 7.02 -3.30 13.07
C ILE A 206 7.52 -4.52 12.32
N PHE A 207 6.77 -4.95 11.31
CA PHE A 207 7.04 -6.14 10.52
C PHE A 207 7.14 -5.84 9.03
N LEU A 208 8.01 -6.60 8.36
CA LEU A 208 7.92 -6.85 6.93
C LEU A 208 7.33 -8.25 6.72
N VAL A 209 6.47 -8.37 5.72
CA VAL A 209 6.00 -9.64 5.17
C VAL A 209 6.44 -9.65 3.72
N GLU A 210 7.59 -10.26 3.46
CA GLU A 210 8.12 -10.42 2.09
C GLU A 210 7.29 -11.47 1.34
N ASP A 211 7.24 -11.37 0.02
CA ASP A 211 6.41 -12.22 -0.87
C ASP A 211 4.90 -12.19 -0.59
N PHE A 212 4.39 -11.15 0.10
CA PHE A 212 2.98 -11.05 0.49
C PHE A 212 2.03 -11.01 -0.72
N LEU A 213 2.33 -10.15 -1.70
CA LEU A 213 1.69 -10.18 -3.02
C LEU A 213 2.66 -10.70 -4.08
N THR A 214 2.14 -11.52 -4.99
CA THR A 214 2.83 -11.94 -6.21
C THR A 214 2.98 -10.76 -7.18
N ALA A 215 3.88 -10.91 -8.17
CA ALA A 215 4.06 -9.90 -9.21
C ALA A 215 2.76 -9.58 -9.97
N SER A 216 1.97 -10.60 -10.29
CA SER A 216 0.69 -10.47 -11.00
C SER A 216 -0.39 -9.76 -10.17
N GLU A 217 -0.48 -10.02 -8.86
CA GLU A 217 -1.37 -9.26 -7.96
C GLU A 217 -0.94 -7.79 -7.86
N CYS A 218 0.36 -7.51 -7.79
CA CYS A 218 0.88 -6.14 -7.79
C CYS A 218 0.53 -5.39 -9.09
N GLU A 219 0.65 -6.06 -10.24
CA GLU A 219 0.25 -5.52 -11.55
C GLU A 219 -1.27 -5.30 -11.64
N SER A 220 -2.07 -6.25 -11.16
CA SER A 220 -3.53 -6.12 -11.11
C SER A 220 -4.00 -4.94 -10.26
N LEU A 221 -3.32 -4.64 -9.15
CA LEU A 221 -3.60 -3.46 -8.33
C LEU A 221 -3.05 -2.17 -8.94
N SER A 222 -1.89 -2.23 -9.60
CA SER A 222 -1.28 -1.08 -10.27
C SER A 222 -2.11 -0.60 -11.47
N SER A 223 -2.83 -1.51 -12.15
CA SER A 223 -3.72 -1.18 -13.27
C SER A 223 -4.93 -0.32 -12.88
N PHE A 224 -5.14 -0.04 -11.59
CA PHE A 224 -6.19 0.87 -11.11
C PHE A 224 -5.79 2.34 -11.24
N VAL A 225 -4.51 2.58 -11.52
CA VAL A 225 -3.83 3.89 -11.44
C VAL A 225 -3.49 4.43 -12.84
N ASP A 226 -3.76 3.63 -13.89
CA ASP A 226 -3.51 3.97 -15.28
C ASP A 226 -4.20 5.30 -15.65
N ASP A 227 -3.51 6.14 -16.40
CA ASP A 227 -3.88 7.55 -16.54
C ASP A 227 -5.17 7.75 -17.36
N ASP A 228 -6.04 8.60 -16.83
CA ASP A 228 -7.24 9.21 -17.42
C ASP A 228 -8.55 8.40 -17.58
N ASP A 229 -8.62 7.14 -17.14
CA ASP A 229 -9.90 6.39 -17.13
C ASP A 229 -10.71 6.59 -15.83
N ASP A 230 -11.48 7.69 -15.75
CA ASP A 230 -12.42 7.95 -14.64
C ASP A 230 -13.68 7.02 -14.69
N ASP A 231 -13.84 6.16 -15.70
CA ASP A 231 -14.97 5.22 -15.83
C ASP A 231 -14.71 3.85 -15.14
N ASP A 232 -13.54 3.60 -14.54
CA ASP A 232 -13.27 2.34 -13.81
C ASP A 232 -14.07 2.25 -12.49
N LYS A 233 -15.22 1.57 -12.60
CA LYS A 233 -16.15 1.31 -11.49
C LYS A 233 -15.56 0.53 -10.32
N ARG A 234 -14.37 -0.08 -10.46
CA ARG A 234 -13.65 -0.76 -9.36
C ARG A 234 -13.09 0.23 -8.34
N VAL A 235 -12.90 1.50 -8.71
CA VAL A 235 -12.19 2.49 -7.89
C VAL A 235 -12.89 3.86 -7.90
N ARG A 236 -12.53 4.70 -6.93
CA ARG A 236 -12.86 6.12 -6.93
C ARG A 236 -11.58 6.94 -6.71
N ARG A 237 -11.14 7.63 -7.77
CA ARG A 237 -9.99 8.55 -7.75
C ARG A 237 -10.29 9.79 -6.91
N ILE A 238 -9.59 9.97 -5.80
CA ILE A 238 -9.60 11.18 -4.97
C ILE A 238 -8.18 11.77 -5.01
N PRO A 239 -7.96 12.89 -5.73
CA PRO A 239 -6.72 13.63 -5.60
C PRO A 239 -6.60 14.17 -4.17
N SER A 240 -5.41 14.08 -3.56
CA SER A 240 -5.23 14.61 -2.22
C SER A 240 -5.47 16.13 -2.22
N PRO A 241 -6.31 16.67 -1.33
CA PRO A 241 -6.43 18.11 -1.20
C PRO A 241 -5.08 18.65 -0.73
N THR A 242 -4.47 19.53 -1.53
CA THR A 242 -3.09 20.02 -1.30
C THR A 242 -2.95 20.76 0.04
N PHE A 243 -4.07 21.15 0.64
CA PHE A 243 -4.21 21.58 2.03
C PHE A 243 -5.52 21.05 2.61
N SER A 244 -5.49 20.42 3.79
CA SER A 244 -6.71 20.23 4.60
C SER A 244 -7.04 21.56 5.29
N SER A 245 -7.92 22.34 4.67
CA SER A 245 -8.42 23.62 5.19
C SER A 245 -9.83 23.50 5.82
N SER A 246 -10.18 22.31 6.29
CA SER A 246 -11.51 21.94 6.81
C SER A 246 -11.47 21.50 8.28
N SER A 247 -10.70 22.22 9.11
CA SER A 247 -10.82 22.21 10.57
C SER A 247 -10.41 23.58 11.09
N SER A 248 -11.15 24.13 12.06
CA SER A 248 -10.95 25.49 12.59
C SER A 248 -9.75 25.62 13.54
N SER A 249 -8.76 24.73 13.40
CA SER A 249 -7.41 24.85 13.93
C SER A 249 -6.49 25.22 12.77
N SER A 250 -6.02 26.46 12.73
CA SER A 250 -5.07 26.93 11.72
C SER A 250 -3.75 26.17 11.83
N VAL A 251 -3.55 25.22 10.91
CA VAL A 251 -2.29 24.65 10.36
C VAL A 251 -2.62 23.28 9.81
N ALA A 252 -2.29 23.04 8.53
CA ALA A 252 -2.39 21.72 7.93
C ALA A 252 -1.23 20.85 8.45
N VAL A 253 -1.48 20.10 9.53
CA VAL A 253 -0.49 19.29 10.27
C VAL A 253 0.25 18.28 9.38
N SER A 254 -0.39 17.79 8.31
CA SER A 254 0.28 16.98 7.30
C SER A 254 -0.18 17.33 5.88
N ARG A 255 0.76 17.25 4.93
CA ARG A 255 0.58 17.42 3.49
C ARG A 255 0.85 16.09 2.78
N ARG A 256 -0.13 15.67 1.99
CA ARG A 256 -0.01 14.56 1.04
C ARG A 256 -0.16 15.09 -0.37
N THR A 257 0.82 14.85 -1.25
CA THR A 257 0.74 15.30 -2.65
C THR A 257 0.42 14.18 -3.64
N SER A 258 0.36 12.93 -3.18
CA SER A 258 -0.03 11.77 -4.00
C SER A 258 -1.51 11.75 -4.39
N THR A 259 -1.83 10.93 -5.39
CA THR A 259 -3.23 10.62 -5.78
C THR A 259 -3.65 9.27 -5.19
N THR A 260 -4.89 9.17 -4.71
CA THR A 260 -5.44 7.96 -4.08
C THR A 260 -6.64 7.44 -4.87
N TRP A 261 -6.71 6.12 -5.04
CA TRP A 261 -7.85 5.40 -5.59
C TRP A 261 -8.43 4.53 -4.49
N PHE A 262 -9.64 4.86 -4.03
CA PHE A 262 -10.39 4.05 -3.07
C PHE A 262 -11.03 2.88 -3.82
N CYS A 263 -10.61 1.66 -3.50
CA CYS A 263 -11.07 0.43 -4.13
C CYS A 263 -12.41 -0.02 -3.56
N ARG A 264 -13.26 -0.55 -4.43
CA ARG A 264 -14.34 -1.41 -3.97
C ARG A 264 -13.76 -2.68 -3.37
N TYR A 265 -14.33 -3.17 -2.27
CA TYR A 265 -13.86 -4.43 -1.66
C TYR A 265 -13.95 -5.61 -2.65
N ASP A 266 -15.00 -5.65 -3.46
CA ASP A 266 -15.22 -6.70 -4.46
C ASP A 266 -14.23 -6.68 -5.65
N ALA A 267 -13.45 -5.60 -5.81
CA ALA A 267 -12.39 -5.50 -6.80
C ALA A 267 -11.02 -6.04 -6.32
N VAL A 268 -10.84 -6.27 -5.01
CA VAL A 268 -9.54 -6.66 -4.42
C VAL A 268 -9.62 -7.88 -3.48
N PRO A 269 -10.32 -8.97 -3.86
CA PRO A 269 -10.56 -10.11 -2.97
C PRO A 269 -9.26 -10.81 -2.52
N ALA A 270 -8.24 -10.87 -3.35
CA ALA A 270 -6.96 -11.51 -3.00
C ALA A 270 -6.25 -10.75 -1.87
N LEU A 271 -6.10 -9.42 -2.01
CA LEU A 271 -5.53 -8.55 -0.98
C LEU A 271 -6.30 -8.67 0.36
N LEU A 272 -7.63 -8.69 0.31
CA LEU A 272 -8.49 -8.83 1.49
C LEU A 272 -8.38 -10.21 2.14
N ALA A 273 -8.32 -11.29 1.37
CA ALA A 273 -8.12 -12.64 1.88
C ALA A 273 -6.75 -12.77 2.56
N LYS A 274 -5.71 -12.21 1.96
CA LYS A 274 -4.35 -12.20 2.50
C LYS A 274 -4.25 -11.35 3.77
N ALA A 275 -4.87 -10.17 3.81
CA ALA A 275 -4.97 -9.35 5.02
C ALA A 275 -5.75 -10.06 6.15
N ARG A 276 -6.89 -10.67 5.84
CA ARG A 276 -7.69 -11.49 6.78
C ARG A 276 -6.85 -12.61 7.38
N ARG A 277 -6.11 -13.36 6.55
CA ARG A 277 -5.24 -14.45 7.01
C ARG A 277 -4.08 -13.95 7.87
N LEU A 278 -3.41 -12.87 7.46
CA LEU A 278 -2.25 -12.28 8.15
C LEU A 278 -2.60 -11.70 9.52
N LEU A 279 -3.76 -11.05 9.65
CA LEU A 279 -4.13 -10.28 10.84
C LEU A 279 -5.15 -11.01 11.74
N GLY A 280 -5.82 -12.05 11.23
CA GLY A 280 -6.83 -12.80 12.00
C GLY A 280 -8.11 -11.99 12.28
N VAL A 281 -8.41 -10.99 11.44
CA VAL A 281 -9.57 -10.08 11.61
C VAL A 281 -10.60 -10.25 10.49
N ASP A 282 -11.87 -10.09 10.85
CA ASP A 282 -12.96 -10.03 9.89
C ASP A 282 -12.92 -8.78 9.01
N LEU A 283 -13.43 -8.91 7.79
CA LEU A 283 -13.48 -7.81 6.81
C LEU A 283 -14.22 -6.58 7.35
N ASN A 284 -15.23 -6.75 8.22
CA ASN A 284 -16.02 -5.65 8.75
C ASN A 284 -15.21 -4.65 9.62
N ARG A 285 -13.95 -4.95 9.94
CA ARG A 285 -12.98 -4.06 10.60
C ARG A 285 -12.02 -3.38 9.62
N MET A 286 -11.99 -3.80 8.36
CA MET A 286 -11.13 -3.20 7.34
C MET A 286 -11.76 -1.90 6.82
N GLU A 287 -10.94 -0.86 6.71
CA GLU A 287 -11.23 0.35 5.95
C GLU A 287 -11.16 0.05 4.43
N GLU A 288 -11.69 0.93 3.58
CA GLU A 288 -11.67 0.70 2.14
C GLU A 288 -10.23 0.63 1.63
N PRO A 289 -9.84 -0.46 0.93
CA PRO A 289 -8.49 -0.60 0.42
C PRO A 289 -8.16 0.54 -0.53
N GLN A 290 -6.94 1.05 -0.45
CA GLN A 290 -6.47 2.16 -1.28
C GLN A 290 -5.33 1.70 -2.16
N VAL A 291 -5.30 2.16 -3.41
CA VAL A 291 -4.07 2.22 -4.19
C VAL A 291 -3.64 3.68 -4.27
N VAL A 292 -2.37 3.98 -4.00
CA VAL A 292 -1.84 5.34 -3.94
C VAL A 292 -0.60 5.44 -4.81
N ARG A 293 -0.60 6.39 -5.76
CA ARG A 293 0.57 6.71 -6.60
C ARG A 293 1.15 8.06 -6.19
N TYR A 294 2.47 8.06 -6.01
CA TYR A 294 3.34 9.21 -5.85
C TYR A 294 4.12 9.35 -7.17
N ARG A 295 3.98 10.48 -7.85
CA ARG A 295 4.85 10.88 -8.98
C ARG A 295 6.21 11.39 -8.46
N PRO A 296 7.22 11.65 -9.30
CA PRO A 296 8.54 12.06 -8.82
C PRO A 296 8.48 13.37 -8.05
N GLY A 297 9.05 13.40 -6.85
CA GLY A 297 8.96 14.51 -5.91
C GLY A 297 7.66 14.59 -5.09
N GLU A 298 6.66 13.76 -5.34
CA GLU A 298 5.49 13.66 -4.46
C GLU A 298 5.82 12.87 -3.19
N GLU A 299 5.20 13.26 -2.07
CA GLU A 299 5.46 12.71 -0.74
C GLU A 299 4.18 12.68 0.10
N PHE A 300 4.28 12.03 1.26
CA PHE A 300 3.34 12.23 2.36
C PHE A 300 4.19 12.62 3.58
N THR A 301 4.15 13.90 3.96
CA THR A 301 4.92 14.41 5.11
C THR A 301 4.53 13.70 6.41
N TRP A 302 5.26 13.95 7.50
CA TRP A 302 4.98 13.35 8.80
C TRP A 302 3.49 13.36 9.17
N HIS A 303 3.00 12.22 9.63
CA HIS A 303 1.63 12.02 10.09
C HIS A 303 1.55 10.83 11.04
N TYR A 304 0.46 10.81 11.79
CA TYR A 304 -0.08 9.62 12.41
C TYR A 304 -1.20 9.07 11.54
N ASP A 305 -1.37 7.76 11.57
CA ASP A 305 -2.52 7.10 10.93
C ASP A 305 -3.77 7.11 11.81
N GLU A 306 -3.73 7.76 12.98
CA GLU A 306 -4.83 7.81 13.94
C GLU A 306 -6.11 8.42 13.35
N VAL A 307 -7.26 7.88 13.75
CA VAL A 307 -8.58 8.45 13.45
C VAL A 307 -8.80 9.69 14.34
N PRO A 308 -9.14 10.87 13.79
CA PRO A 308 -9.46 12.04 14.60
C PRO A 308 -10.66 11.77 15.53
N ARG A 309 -10.75 12.47 16.67
CA ARG A 309 -11.83 12.27 17.67
C ARG A 309 -13.25 12.32 17.08
N SER A 310 -13.48 13.08 16.02
CA SER A 310 -14.76 13.16 15.31
C SER A 310 -15.11 11.94 14.45
N GLY A 311 -14.12 11.12 14.07
CA GLY A 311 -14.29 9.91 13.26
C GLY A 311 -14.44 8.62 14.07
N LEU A 312 -14.10 8.62 15.37
CA LEU A 312 -14.08 7.42 16.24
C LEU A 312 -15.42 6.67 16.31
N SER A 313 -16.54 7.33 16.01
CA SER A 313 -17.87 6.67 15.96
C SER A 313 -18.01 5.66 14.82
N ASN A 314 -17.09 5.64 13.84
CA ASN A 314 -17.07 4.69 12.74
C ASN A 314 -15.82 3.80 12.83
N GLY A 315 -15.91 2.72 13.61
CA GLY A 315 -14.84 1.72 13.75
C GLY A 315 -13.90 1.91 14.96
N GLY A 316 -13.91 3.06 15.65
CA GLY A 316 -12.98 3.32 16.76
C GLY A 316 -11.63 3.83 16.25
N GLN A 317 -10.52 3.41 16.87
CA GLN A 317 -9.17 3.69 16.35
C GLN A 317 -8.74 2.72 15.25
N ARG A 318 -7.76 3.13 14.44
CA ARG A 318 -7.01 2.24 13.55
C ARG A 318 -5.89 1.56 14.34
N LEU A 319 -6.05 0.26 14.57
CA LEU A 319 -5.11 -0.57 15.33
C LEU A 319 -3.93 -1.07 14.48
N ALA A 320 -4.08 -1.15 13.16
CA ALA A 320 -3.01 -1.57 12.27
C ALA A 320 -3.07 -0.87 10.90
N THR A 321 -1.89 -0.64 10.33
CA THR A 321 -1.68 -0.22 8.94
C THR A 321 -0.94 -1.31 8.21
N LEU A 322 -1.56 -1.85 7.15
CA LEU A 322 -0.95 -2.76 6.21
C LEU A 322 -0.68 -2.02 4.90
N LEU A 323 0.57 -1.71 4.61
CA LEU A 323 1.03 -1.03 3.40
C LEU A 323 1.82 -2.02 2.54
N VAL A 324 1.46 -2.20 1.28
CA VAL A 324 2.19 -3.08 0.34
C VAL A 324 2.80 -2.26 -0.77
N TYR A 325 4.09 -2.43 -1.06
CA TYR A 325 4.73 -1.79 -2.20
C TYR A 325 4.41 -2.56 -3.49
N LEU A 326 3.92 -1.87 -4.52
CA LEU A 326 3.52 -2.49 -5.80
C LEU A 326 4.62 -2.41 -6.87
N ASN A 327 5.66 -1.61 -6.63
CA ASN A 327 6.89 -1.54 -7.41
C ASN A 327 8.13 -1.39 -6.52
N ASP A 328 9.29 -1.72 -7.09
CA ASP A 328 10.60 -1.56 -6.45
C ASP A 328 11.12 -0.13 -6.63
N LEU A 329 11.84 0.38 -5.63
CA LEU A 329 12.70 1.56 -5.75
C LEU A 329 14.07 1.29 -5.13
N GLY A 330 15.14 1.78 -5.78
CA GLY A 330 16.49 1.71 -5.23
C GLY A 330 16.65 2.58 -3.97
N LYS A 331 17.56 2.19 -3.06
CA LYS A 331 17.86 2.96 -1.83
C LYS A 331 18.24 4.42 -2.14
N ASP A 332 18.93 4.64 -3.25
CA ASP A 332 19.37 5.94 -3.78
C ASP A 332 18.26 6.76 -4.45
N ARG A 333 17.08 6.17 -4.67
CA ARG A 333 15.93 6.78 -5.36
C ARG A 333 14.91 7.41 -4.41
N GLY A 334 15.12 7.31 -3.10
CA GLY A 334 14.16 7.79 -2.09
C GLY A 334 12.90 6.91 -2.03
N GLY A 335 11.74 7.51 -1.79
CA GLY A 335 10.47 6.77 -1.75
C GLY A 335 10.30 5.86 -0.53
N GLY A 336 11.18 5.92 0.48
CA GLY A 336 11.08 5.13 1.69
C GLY A 336 9.80 5.38 2.49
N THR A 337 9.43 4.44 3.36
CA THR A 337 8.55 4.75 4.50
C THR A 337 9.43 4.93 5.72
N ALA A 338 9.58 6.16 6.18
CA ALA A 338 10.48 6.53 7.28
C ALA A 338 9.69 6.76 8.57
N PHE A 339 10.14 6.18 9.67
CA PHE A 339 9.61 6.42 11.01
C PHE A 339 10.48 7.46 11.73
N ARG A 340 9.88 8.42 12.43
CA ARG A 340 10.64 9.56 12.94
C ARG A 340 11.52 9.17 14.13
N ASP A 341 10.94 8.49 15.10
CA ASP A 341 11.54 8.28 16.41
C ASP A 341 12.14 6.88 16.60
N LEU A 342 12.11 6.05 15.55
CA LEU A 342 12.51 4.64 15.60
C LEU A 342 13.86 4.41 14.91
N LEU A 343 14.68 3.52 15.48
CA LEU A 343 15.98 3.17 14.94
C LEU A 343 15.95 1.79 14.28
N GLY A 344 16.48 1.70 13.07
CA GLY A 344 16.65 0.45 12.33
C GLY A 344 18.08 -0.08 12.41
N MET A 345 18.26 -1.34 12.01
CA MET A 345 19.58 -1.86 11.66
C MET A 345 19.88 -1.52 10.20
N GLU A 346 20.93 -0.73 9.98
CA GLU A 346 21.46 -0.42 8.65
C GLU A 346 22.66 -1.32 8.36
N PHE A 347 22.65 -1.93 7.18
CA PHE A 347 23.77 -2.64 6.60
C PHE A 347 24.28 -1.82 5.41
N GLU A 348 25.52 -1.34 5.49
CA GLU A 348 26.18 -0.62 4.39
C GLU A 348 26.65 -1.62 3.33
N ASP A 349 26.09 -1.53 2.13
CA ASP A 349 26.52 -2.30 0.96
C ASP A 349 27.82 -1.71 0.40
N GLY A 350 28.96 -1.86 1.12
CA GLY A 350 30.13 -0.99 0.86
C GLY A 350 31.55 -1.53 1.05
N ASP A 351 31.87 -2.36 2.06
CA ASP A 351 33.29 -2.62 2.40
C ASP A 351 33.64 -4.01 2.97
N GLY A 352 32.71 -4.96 3.03
CA GLY A 352 33.00 -6.35 3.44
C GLY A 352 33.33 -6.56 4.93
N GLU A 353 33.51 -5.48 5.70
CA GLU A 353 33.62 -5.47 7.18
C GLU A 353 32.44 -4.74 7.84
N GLY A 354 31.34 -4.57 7.09
CA GLY A 354 30.17 -3.76 7.45
C GLY A 354 29.63 -4.02 8.85
N ARG A 355 30.01 -3.15 9.79
CA ARG A 355 29.46 -3.16 11.15
C ARG A 355 28.02 -2.65 11.09
N PRO A 356 27.05 -3.32 11.71
CA PRO A 356 25.67 -2.84 11.73
C PRO A 356 25.61 -1.46 12.38
N ARG A 357 25.13 -0.48 11.64
CA ARG A 357 24.87 0.87 12.16
C ARG A 357 23.41 0.97 12.59
N ARG A 358 23.15 1.82 13.59
CA ARG A 358 21.79 2.21 13.97
C ARG A 358 21.52 3.58 13.39
N GLY A 359 20.70 3.61 12.34
CA GLY A 359 20.16 4.83 11.76
C GLY A 359 18.65 4.90 11.92
N ARG A 360 18.01 5.86 11.26
CA ARG A 360 16.55 6.02 11.26
C ARG A 360 15.93 4.79 10.62
N LEU A 361 14.85 4.26 11.18
CA LEU A 361 14.11 3.17 10.54
C LEU A 361 13.44 3.67 9.26
N VAL A 362 14.00 3.32 8.10
CA VAL A 362 13.45 3.60 6.77
C VAL A 362 13.27 2.29 6.01
N VAL A 363 12.06 2.05 5.51
CA VAL A 363 11.72 0.87 4.72
C VAL A 363 11.74 1.23 3.24
N THR A 364 12.71 0.68 2.50
CA THR A 364 12.83 0.84 1.05
C THR A 364 11.74 0.04 0.31
N PRO A 365 11.05 0.62 -0.69
CA PRO A 365 10.03 -0.09 -1.47
C PRO A 365 10.60 -1.31 -2.20
N ARG A 366 10.01 -2.49 -1.94
CA ARG A 366 10.26 -3.72 -2.69
C ARG A 366 8.94 -4.35 -3.11
N LYS A 367 8.75 -4.61 -4.41
CA LYS A 367 7.49 -5.10 -4.98
C LYS A 367 7.01 -6.35 -4.24
N GLY A 368 5.73 -6.39 -3.92
CA GLY A 368 5.08 -7.51 -3.22
C GLY A 368 5.35 -7.59 -1.72
N THR A 369 6.28 -6.79 -1.17
CA THR A 369 6.55 -6.76 0.28
C THR A 369 5.54 -5.87 0.99
N ALA A 370 4.93 -6.40 2.06
CA ALA A 370 4.09 -5.63 2.96
C ALA A 370 4.87 -5.12 4.18
N LEU A 371 4.65 -3.87 4.55
CA LEU A 371 5.01 -3.23 5.81
C LEU A 371 3.76 -3.20 6.70
N LEU A 372 3.90 -3.74 7.91
CA LEU A 372 2.86 -3.76 8.94
C LEU A 372 3.35 -3.07 10.21
N PHE A 373 2.59 -2.09 10.68
CA PHE A 373 2.80 -1.40 11.95
C PHE A 373 1.44 -1.07 12.60
N PHE A 374 1.47 -0.64 13.86
CA PHE A 374 0.27 -0.52 14.70
C PHE A 374 0.13 0.91 15.24
N PRO A 375 -0.71 1.77 14.61
CA PRO A 375 -0.89 3.16 15.04
C PRO A 375 -1.55 3.32 16.42
N ALA A 376 -2.10 2.24 16.98
CA ALA A 376 -2.72 2.20 18.30
C ALA A 376 -2.56 0.83 18.96
N TYR A 377 -2.62 0.80 20.29
CA TYR A 377 -2.71 -0.41 21.10
C TYR A 377 -4.10 -1.06 20.96
N GLN A 378 -4.26 -2.32 21.41
CA GLN A 378 -5.55 -3.04 21.35
C GLN A 378 -6.73 -2.33 22.04
N ASP A 379 -6.45 -1.42 22.99
CA ASP A 379 -7.45 -0.61 23.71
C ASP A 379 -7.85 0.70 22.99
N GLY A 380 -7.36 0.90 21.76
CA GLY A 380 -7.62 2.10 20.97
C GLY A 380 -6.79 3.33 21.35
N THR A 381 -5.86 3.22 22.30
CA THR A 381 -4.93 4.32 22.63
C THR A 381 -3.90 4.48 21.49
N PRO A 382 -3.75 5.66 20.86
CA PRO A 382 -2.74 5.88 19.82
C PRO A 382 -1.30 5.67 20.32
N ASP A 383 -0.41 5.21 19.45
CA ASP A 383 1.02 5.08 19.71
C ASP A 383 1.82 6.17 18.99
N GLU A 384 2.16 7.22 19.74
CA GLU A 384 2.96 8.37 19.30
C GLU A 384 4.34 7.99 18.72
N ARG A 385 4.83 6.78 18.99
CA ARG A 385 6.11 6.28 18.46
C ARG A 385 6.03 5.91 16.97
N THR A 386 4.83 5.88 16.39
CA THR A 386 4.56 5.52 14.99
C THR A 386 4.46 6.71 14.03
N LEU A 387 4.89 7.92 14.44
CA LEU A 387 4.98 9.06 13.51
C LEU A 387 5.86 8.69 12.32
N HIS A 388 5.29 8.76 11.12
CA HIS A 388 5.95 8.28 9.91
C HIS A 388 5.64 9.17 8.70
N ARG A 389 6.41 9.00 7.63
CA ARG A 389 6.26 9.71 6.36
C ARG A 389 6.53 8.78 5.18
N GLY A 390 5.87 9.05 4.06
CA GLY A 390 6.27 8.54 2.75
C GLY A 390 7.23 9.53 2.12
N GLU A 391 8.52 9.19 2.04
CA GLU A 391 9.54 10.09 1.51
C GLU A 391 9.34 10.35 0.01
N ALA A 392 9.77 11.53 -0.45
CA ALA A 392 9.80 11.86 -1.87
C ALA A 392 10.67 10.84 -2.63
N ALA A 393 10.22 10.44 -3.82
CA ALA A 393 10.92 9.53 -4.71
C ALA A 393 11.44 10.26 -5.97
N LEU A 394 12.50 9.75 -6.58
CA LEU A 394 13.00 10.20 -7.89
C LEU A 394 12.25 9.56 -9.09
N ASP A 395 11.44 8.53 -8.82
CA ASP A 395 10.60 7.81 -9.78
C ASP A 395 9.18 7.65 -9.22
N ASP A 396 8.25 7.14 -10.02
CA ASP A 396 6.91 6.78 -9.55
C ASP A 396 6.97 5.68 -8.46
N LYS A 397 6.21 5.88 -7.38
CA LYS A 397 5.97 4.89 -6.32
C LYS A 397 4.49 4.60 -6.23
N THR A 398 4.11 3.33 -6.27
CA THR A 398 2.74 2.87 -6.07
C THR A 398 2.66 1.92 -4.88
N ILE A 399 1.70 2.15 -3.99
CA ILE A 399 1.42 1.30 -2.83
C ILE A 399 -0.05 0.88 -2.81
N ALA A 400 -0.34 -0.29 -2.26
CA ALA A 400 -1.66 -0.61 -1.72
C ALA A 400 -1.66 -0.38 -0.21
N GLN A 401 -2.79 0.02 0.36
CA GLN A 401 -2.93 0.28 1.80
C GLN A 401 -4.29 -0.20 2.32
N ILE A 402 -4.30 -0.84 3.49
CA ILE A 402 -5.50 -1.16 4.27
C ILE A 402 -5.25 -0.73 5.71
N TRP A 403 -6.22 -0.03 6.30
CA TRP A 403 -6.26 0.21 7.74
C TRP A 403 -7.25 -0.74 8.42
N ILE A 404 -6.92 -1.17 9.64
CA ILE A 404 -7.74 -2.07 10.45
C ILE A 404 -8.24 -1.34 11.68
N HIS A 405 -9.55 -1.28 11.83
CA HIS A 405 -10.25 -0.62 12.92
C HIS A 405 -10.40 -1.51 14.16
N GLU A 406 -10.59 -0.88 15.31
CA GLU A 406 -10.88 -1.51 16.60
C GLU A 406 -12.15 -2.35 16.54
N GLY A 407 -13.24 -1.74 16.07
CA GLY A 407 -14.56 -2.33 15.88
C GLY A 407 -15.05 -2.31 14.44
N SER A 408 -16.37 -2.48 14.26
CA SER A 408 -16.95 -2.57 12.91
C SER A 408 -16.96 -1.20 12.22
N TYR A 409 -16.30 -1.14 11.07
CA TYR A 409 -16.16 0.02 10.21
C TYR A 409 -17.19 0.01 9.07
N ARG A 410 -17.81 1.17 8.79
CA ARG A 410 -18.70 1.37 7.64
C ARG A 410 -18.00 2.23 6.58
N ALA A 411 -17.76 1.61 5.42
CA ALA A 411 -17.28 2.28 4.23
C ALA A 411 -18.27 3.32 3.68
N GLY A 412 -17.71 4.38 3.09
CA GLY A 412 -18.42 5.43 2.36
C GLY A 412 -17.90 5.66 0.93
N THR A 413 -16.73 5.12 0.56
CA THR A 413 -16.06 5.40 -0.72
C THR A 413 -15.57 4.10 -1.41
N PRO A 414 -15.94 3.82 -2.68
CA PRO A 414 -16.98 4.49 -3.47
C PRO A 414 -18.38 4.36 -2.82
N GLU A 415 -19.37 5.07 -3.36
CA GLU A 415 -20.74 4.94 -2.85
C GLU A 415 -21.25 3.49 -2.99
N GLY A 416 -21.93 3.00 -1.94
CA GLY A 416 -22.40 1.61 -1.90
C GLY A 416 -21.30 0.56 -1.77
N ASN A 417 -20.05 0.95 -1.53
CA ASN A 417 -18.98 0.01 -1.19
C ASN A 417 -19.28 -0.65 0.16
N ARG A 418 -19.31 -1.99 0.20
CA ARG A 418 -19.63 -2.77 1.40
C ARG A 418 -18.73 -3.99 1.46
N GLN A 419 -18.21 -4.29 2.63
CA GLN A 419 -17.38 -5.47 2.87
C GLN A 419 -18.11 -6.78 2.51
N SER A 420 -19.42 -6.82 2.71
CA SER A 420 -20.28 -7.95 2.33
C SER A 420 -20.22 -8.30 0.83
N CYS A 421 -19.93 -7.33 -0.04
CA CYS A 421 -19.83 -7.58 -1.50
C CYS A 421 -18.60 -8.40 -1.88
N ALA A 422 -17.55 -8.41 -1.03
CA ALA A 422 -16.32 -9.14 -1.29
C ALA A 422 -16.26 -10.54 -0.67
N MET A 423 -17.22 -10.91 0.18
CA MET A 423 -17.15 -12.14 0.98
C MET A 423 -16.96 -13.40 0.13
N ASP A 424 -17.75 -13.56 -0.94
CA ASP A 424 -17.64 -14.73 -1.83
C ASP A 424 -16.30 -14.78 -2.57
N GLY A 425 -15.77 -13.61 -2.96
CA GLY A 425 -14.45 -13.48 -3.60
C GLY A 425 -13.31 -13.77 -2.64
N VAL A 426 -13.37 -13.23 -1.42
CA VAL A 426 -12.40 -13.51 -0.35
C VAL A 426 -12.40 -14.98 0.03
N GLU A 427 -13.57 -15.61 0.12
CA GLU A 427 -13.70 -17.03 0.46
C GLU A 427 -13.28 -17.94 -0.71
N TYR A 428 -13.38 -17.47 -1.96
CA TYR A 428 -12.75 -18.11 -3.12
C TYR A 428 -11.22 -18.02 -3.05
N GLU A 429 -10.67 -16.83 -2.81
CA GLU A 429 -9.22 -16.61 -2.72
C GLU A 429 -8.60 -17.34 -1.53
N ALA A 430 -9.25 -17.36 -0.37
CA ALA A 430 -8.82 -18.14 0.79
C ALA A 430 -8.69 -19.64 0.46
N ARG A 431 -9.69 -20.21 -0.24
CA ARG A 431 -9.63 -21.60 -0.70
C ARG A 431 -8.58 -21.83 -1.78
N ARG A 432 -8.40 -20.90 -2.73
CA ARG A 432 -7.34 -20.95 -3.76
C ARG A 432 -5.95 -20.99 -3.13
N LEU A 433 -5.75 -20.20 -2.08
CA LEU A 433 -4.48 -20.04 -1.35
C LEU A 433 -4.25 -21.10 -0.26
N GLY A 434 -5.21 -22.00 -0.01
CA GLY A 434 -5.10 -23.00 1.05
C GLY A 434 -5.15 -22.41 2.46
N PHE A 435 -5.76 -21.23 2.64
CA PHE A 435 -6.01 -20.66 3.96
C PHE A 435 -7.07 -21.50 4.66
N SER A 436 -6.61 -22.32 5.61
CA SER A 436 -7.39 -23.16 6.52
C SER A 436 -7.78 -22.39 7.79
#